data_AF-A0A952GSB3-F1
#
_entry.id   AF-A0A952GSB3-F1
#
_cell.length_a   1.000
_cell.length_b   1.000
_cell.length_c   1.000
_cell.angle_alpha   90.00
_cell.angle_beta   90.00
_cell.angle_gamma   90.00
#
_symmetry.space_group_name_H-M   'P 1'
#
loop_
_entity.id
_entity.type
_entity.pdbx_description
1 polymer ?
#
loop_
_entity_poly.entity_id
_entity_poly.type
_entity_poly.pdbx_seq_one_letter_code
_entity_poly.pdbx_strand_id
1 'polypeptide(L)'
;MTARRLLVIGLLLAIAALALVAVAPADALRAWLAAAFLWSGVPIGSLGLLMIIRLVGGRWGHAIQPWLEAGALTLPIAALAIVPVLAGMALLYPWFGRRADGFKGAWLAPLPFVLRTVLLFAGLGLALWALTTRRGSAVAVSSAGLLFLAPMLSLVLVDWIVSLDPEFHSSGFGLYGMAIQFTVAWMVAMSGLLRRQPEQTGALAALVITFALLWMYLAFTSYFIVWSGDLASVVGWYKARGTGGWGIVYLLCSLVELATFLVLLAPQARGSAFVLRAIAAAMVVGKALEAAWLVLPQAGPVRLGPVLLYALAGCALGLIVLASQALLLEWRVARRAPR
;
A
#
# COMPACT_ATOMS: atom_id res chain seq x y z
N MET A 1 -21.21 -11.30 9.51
CA MET A 1 -21.35 -9.94 10.09
C MET A 1 -21.59 -8.95 8.96
N THR A 2 -22.44 -7.94 9.15
CA THR A 2 -22.69 -6.90 8.14
C THR A 2 -21.49 -5.94 8.03
N ALA A 3 -21.22 -5.38 6.85
CA ALA A 3 -20.09 -4.48 6.62
C ALA A 3 -20.09 -3.28 7.59
N ARG A 4 -21.26 -2.75 7.96
CA ARG A 4 -21.39 -1.69 8.97
C ARG A 4 -20.83 -2.08 10.35
N ARG A 5 -21.06 -3.32 10.80
CA ARG A 5 -20.52 -3.81 12.09
C ARG A 5 -19.00 -3.90 12.03
N LEU A 6 -18.44 -4.37 10.92
CA LEU A 6 -16.99 -4.44 10.72
C LEU A 6 -16.36 -3.05 10.71
N LEU A 7 -17.01 -2.05 10.10
CA LEU A 7 -16.57 -0.66 10.14
C LEU A 7 -16.51 -0.10 11.56
N VAL A 8 -17.57 -0.32 12.36
CA VAL A 8 -17.60 0.13 13.76
C VAL A 8 -16.49 -0.53 14.58
N ILE A 9 -16.30 -1.85 14.44
CA ILE A 9 -15.20 -2.56 15.12
C ILE A 9 -13.85 -2.00 14.68
N GLY A 10 -13.64 -1.78 13.38
CA GLY A 10 -12.42 -1.17 12.86
C GLY A 10 -12.14 0.21 13.46
N LEU A 11 -13.17 1.07 13.58
CA LEU A 11 -13.05 2.39 14.20
C LEU A 11 -12.69 2.29 15.70
N LEU A 12 -13.31 1.37 16.44
CA LEU A 12 -12.97 1.14 17.85
C LEU A 12 -11.53 0.66 18.02
N LEU A 13 -11.08 -0.28 17.17
CA LEU A 13 -9.70 -0.75 17.17
C LEU A 13 -8.71 0.35 16.76
N ALA A 14 -9.10 1.25 15.85
CA ALA A 14 -8.27 2.39 15.45
C ALA A 14 -8.10 3.37 16.61
N ILE A 15 -9.18 3.68 17.34
CA ILE A 15 -9.12 4.51 18.55
C ILE A 15 -8.23 3.85 19.60
N ALA A 16 -8.39 2.53 19.83
CA ALA A 16 -7.55 1.79 20.77
C ALA A 16 -6.07 1.80 20.36
N ALA A 17 -5.76 1.59 19.08
CA ALA A 17 -4.39 1.64 18.56
C ALA A 17 -3.75 3.03 18.74
N LEU A 18 -4.51 4.10 18.48
CA LEU A 18 -4.04 5.47 18.66
C LEU A 18 -3.92 5.87 20.13
N ALA A 19 -4.78 5.36 21.01
CA ALA A 19 -4.67 5.58 22.45
C ALA A 19 -3.37 4.99 23.02
N LEU A 20 -2.85 3.90 22.44
CA LEU A 20 -1.57 3.31 22.83
C LEU A 20 -0.35 4.17 22.49
N VAL A 21 -0.51 5.24 21.70
CA VAL A 21 0.53 6.28 21.54
C VAL A 21 0.85 6.95 22.88
N ALA A 22 -0.08 7.03 23.82
CA ALA A 22 0.19 7.56 25.16
C ALA A 22 1.09 6.64 26.01
N VAL A 23 1.19 5.35 25.66
CA VAL A 23 1.95 4.33 26.42
C VAL A 23 3.29 4.05 25.76
N ALA A 24 3.31 3.86 24.44
CA ALA A 24 4.50 3.56 23.66
C ALA A 24 4.55 4.44 22.39
N PRO A 25 4.85 5.74 22.51
CA PRO A 25 4.59 6.72 21.46
C PRO A 25 5.25 6.39 20.12
N ALA A 26 6.56 6.12 20.14
CA ALA A 26 7.32 5.87 18.92
C ALA A 26 6.99 4.51 18.29
N ASP A 27 6.82 3.46 19.09
CA ASP A 27 6.52 2.11 18.60
C ASP A 27 5.08 2.02 18.07
N ALA A 28 4.11 2.67 18.73
CA ALA A 28 2.72 2.75 18.27
C ALA A 28 2.61 3.54 16.96
N LEU A 29 3.33 4.66 16.81
CA LEU A 29 3.35 5.43 15.57
C LEU A 29 4.04 4.68 14.42
N ARG A 30 5.12 3.92 14.68
CA ARG A 30 5.77 3.08 13.65
C ARG A 30 4.84 1.97 13.18
N ALA A 31 4.18 1.29 14.12
CA ALA A 31 3.15 0.31 13.82
C ALA A 31 2.00 0.92 13.00
N TRP A 32 1.55 2.12 13.37
CA TRP A 32 0.51 2.84 12.65
C TRP A 32 0.95 3.23 11.23
N LEU A 33 2.18 3.75 11.06
CA LEU A 33 2.76 4.07 9.76
C LEU A 33 2.84 2.84 8.84
N ALA A 34 3.31 1.70 9.35
CA ALA A 34 3.37 0.46 8.59
C ALA A 34 1.97 0.01 8.11
N ALA A 35 0.97 0.11 8.99
CA ALA A 35 -0.41 -0.24 8.67
C ALA A 35 -1.04 0.76 7.69
N ALA A 36 -0.78 2.06 7.86
CA ALA A 36 -1.24 3.11 6.98
C ALA A 36 -0.64 2.97 5.58
N PHE A 37 0.67 2.67 5.48
CA PHE A 37 1.34 2.36 4.22
C PHE A 37 0.71 1.13 3.53
N LEU A 38 0.46 0.03 4.26
CA LEU A 38 -0.18 -1.15 3.68
C LEU A 38 -1.56 -0.81 3.12
N TRP A 39 -2.42 -0.20 3.93
CA TRP A 39 -3.83 -0.01 3.59
C TRP A 39 -4.11 1.22 2.72
N SER A 40 -3.19 2.18 2.62
CA SER A 40 -3.22 3.21 1.57
C SER A 40 -3.12 2.60 0.17
N GLY A 41 -2.60 1.38 0.07
CA GLY A 41 -2.48 0.63 -1.17
C GLY A 41 -3.83 0.44 -1.85
N VAL A 42 -4.88 0.19 -1.07
CA VAL A 42 -6.23 -0.03 -1.62
C VAL A 42 -6.72 1.18 -2.42
N PRO A 43 -6.85 2.40 -1.87
CA PRO A 43 -7.33 3.53 -2.65
C PRO A 43 -6.32 4.04 -3.69
N ILE A 44 -5.04 4.15 -3.35
CA ILE A 44 -4.02 4.71 -4.25
C ILE A 44 -3.78 3.78 -5.44
N GLY A 45 -3.55 2.49 -5.16
CA GLY A 45 -3.39 1.46 -6.18
C GLY A 45 -4.65 1.27 -7.01
N SER A 46 -5.85 1.34 -6.41
CA SER A 46 -7.09 1.23 -7.18
C SER A 46 -7.26 2.39 -8.17
N LEU A 47 -6.98 3.63 -7.75
CA LEU A 47 -7.05 4.78 -8.65
C LEU A 47 -6.00 4.68 -9.76
N GLY A 48 -4.77 4.28 -9.43
CA GLY A 48 -3.72 4.01 -10.42
C GLY A 48 -4.14 2.98 -11.47
N LEU A 49 -4.64 1.82 -11.01
CA LEU A 49 -5.12 0.74 -11.87
C LEU A 49 -6.33 1.14 -12.72
N LEU A 50 -7.25 1.94 -12.17
CA LEU A 50 -8.35 2.50 -12.97
C LEU A 50 -7.84 3.34 -14.11
N MET A 51 -6.91 4.28 -13.84
CA MET A 51 -6.34 5.12 -14.89
C MET A 51 -5.63 4.28 -15.95
N ILE A 52 -4.89 3.24 -15.57
CA ILE A 52 -4.26 2.30 -16.52
C ILE A 52 -5.32 1.59 -17.37
N ILE A 53 -6.38 1.04 -16.76
CA ILE A 53 -7.46 0.34 -17.47
C ILE A 53 -8.15 1.27 -18.47
N ARG A 54 -8.30 2.58 -18.15
CA ARG A 54 -8.87 3.57 -19.08
C ARG A 54 -7.99 3.83 -20.31
N LEU A 55 -6.67 3.67 -20.20
CA LEU A 55 -5.74 3.90 -21.30
C LEU A 55 -5.55 2.65 -22.16
N VAL A 56 -5.44 1.47 -21.54
CA VAL A 56 -5.17 0.21 -22.24
C VAL A 56 -6.45 -0.39 -22.83
N GLY A 57 -7.60 -0.21 -22.16
CA GLY A 57 -8.86 -0.83 -22.56
C GLY A 57 -8.89 -2.35 -22.36
N GLY A 58 -9.92 -3.00 -22.92
CA GLY A 58 -10.09 -4.46 -22.89
C GLY A 58 -11.22 -4.97 -22.00
N ARG A 59 -11.80 -6.10 -22.39
CA ARG A 59 -12.96 -6.72 -21.70
C ARG A 59 -12.62 -7.22 -20.30
N TRP A 60 -11.37 -7.62 -20.06
CA TRP A 60 -10.89 -8.12 -18.76
C TRP A 60 -11.05 -7.11 -17.60
N GLY A 61 -10.94 -5.81 -17.90
CA GLY A 61 -11.06 -4.74 -16.91
C GLY A 61 -12.50 -4.51 -16.42
N HIS A 62 -13.51 -4.87 -17.20
CA HIS A 62 -14.91 -4.49 -16.92
C HIS A 62 -15.44 -5.11 -15.63
N ALA A 63 -15.06 -6.36 -15.34
CA ALA A 63 -15.52 -7.07 -14.14
C ALA A 63 -14.88 -6.53 -12.86
N ILE A 64 -13.60 -6.13 -12.91
CA ILE A 64 -12.85 -5.65 -11.74
C ILE A 64 -13.05 -4.16 -11.48
N GLN A 65 -13.38 -3.38 -12.50
CA GLN A 65 -13.52 -1.93 -12.42
C GLN A 65 -14.48 -1.44 -11.33
N PRO A 66 -15.67 -2.02 -11.08
CA PRO A 66 -16.53 -1.58 -9.98
C PRO A 66 -15.86 -1.71 -8.60
N TRP A 67 -15.03 -2.74 -8.42
CA TRP A 67 -14.28 -2.98 -7.18
C TRP A 67 -13.15 -1.98 -6.99
N LEU A 68 -12.42 -1.68 -8.07
CA LEU A 68 -11.39 -0.65 -8.06
C LEU A 68 -11.99 0.75 -7.87
N GLU A 69 -13.14 1.06 -8.51
CA GLU A 69 -13.86 2.33 -8.29
C GLU A 69 -14.30 2.48 -6.84
N ALA A 70 -14.82 1.41 -6.22
CA ALA A 70 -15.14 1.42 -4.78
C ALA A 70 -13.89 1.54 -3.91
N GLY A 71 -12.77 0.91 -4.31
CA GLY A 71 -11.49 1.01 -3.62
C GLY A 71 -10.93 2.44 -3.65
N ALA A 72 -10.90 3.07 -4.83
CA ALA A 72 -10.45 4.44 -5.01
C ALA A 72 -11.27 5.46 -4.19
N LEU A 73 -12.57 5.21 -4.02
CA LEU A 73 -13.44 6.06 -3.19
C LEU A 73 -13.12 5.99 -1.68
N THR A 74 -12.28 5.05 -1.23
CA THR A 74 -11.74 5.03 0.14
C THR A 74 -10.53 5.96 0.33
N LEU A 75 -10.13 6.74 -0.68
CA LEU A 75 -8.99 7.67 -0.61
C LEU A 75 -9.01 8.62 0.61
N PRO A 76 -10.16 9.19 1.05
CA PRO A 76 -10.19 10.00 2.27
C PRO A 76 -9.75 9.24 3.52
N ILE A 77 -9.98 7.93 3.60
CA ILE A 77 -9.56 7.09 4.72
C ILE A 77 -8.03 7.00 4.76
N ALA A 78 -7.36 6.83 3.62
CA ALA A 78 -5.90 6.84 3.54
C ALA A 78 -5.31 8.21 3.93
N ALA A 79 -5.94 9.31 3.48
CA ALA A 79 -5.52 10.65 3.88
C ALA A 79 -5.62 10.85 5.40
N LEU A 80 -6.73 10.43 6.02
CA LEU A 80 -6.94 10.49 7.47
C LEU A 80 -5.96 9.57 8.23
N ALA A 81 -5.67 8.38 7.70
CA ALA A 81 -4.74 7.44 8.31
C ALA A 81 -3.29 7.99 8.38
N ILE A 82 -2.92 8.94 7.52
CA ILE A 82 -1.60 9.58 7.55
C ILE A 82 -1.55 10.75 8.54
N VAL A 83 -2.67 11.30 9.00
CA VAL A 83 -2.68 12.42 9.95
C VAL A 83 -1.92 12.13 11.26
N PRO A 84 -2.10 10.96 11.93
CA PRO A 84 -1.30 10.64 13.11
C PRO A 84 0.21 10.56 12.84
N VAL A 85 0.61 10.15 11.63
CA VAL A 85 2.02 10.12 11.21
C VAL A 85 2.57 11.55 11.11
N LEU A 86 1.82 12.47 10.49
CA LEU A 86 2.21 13.87 10.36
C LEU A 86 2.24 14.59 11.71
N ALA A 87 1.27 14.33 12.59
CA ALA A 87 1.26 14.87 13.94
C ALA A 87 2.43 14.32 14.79
N GLY A 88 2.80 13.06 14.56
CA GLY A 88 3.85 12.34 15.28
C GLY A 88 5.24 12.41 14.66
N MET A 89 5.51 13.31 13.70
CA MET A 89 6.76 13.35 12.94
C MET A 89 8.01 13.42 13.84
N ALA A 90 7.93 14.19 14.94
CA ALA A 90 9.01 14.31 15.92
C ALA A 90 9.43 13.00 16.59
N LEU A 91 8.50 12.05 16.70
CA LEU A 91 8.72 10.75 17.33
C LEU A 91 9.18 9.68 16.32
N LEU A 92 8.85 9.87 15.04
CA LEU A 92 9.12 8.92 13.97
C LEU A 92 10.45 9.18 13.26
N TYR A 93 10.71 10.44 12.93
CA TYR A 93 11.74 10.81 11.97
C TYR A 93 12.97 11.41 12.65
N PRO A 94 14.15 10.79 12.57
CA PRO A 94 15.37 11.28 13.23
C PRO A 94 15.85 12.66 12.75
N TRP A 95 15.46 13.06 11.54
CA TRP A 95 15.76 14.37 10.97
C TRP A 95 14.88 15.48 11.58
N PHE A 96 13.80 15.16 12.29
CA PHE A 96 12.92 16.17 12.89
C PHE A 96 13.67 16.93 14.00
N GLY A 97 13.79 18.25 13.85
CA GLY A 97 14.54 19.11 14.78
C GLY A 97 16.05 19.15 14.52
N ARG A 98 16.59 18.33 13.60
CA ARG A 98 17.97 18.40 13.15
C ARG A 98 18.00 19.11 11.80
N ARG A 99 18.37 20.39 11.80
CA ARG A 99 18.51 21.17 10.56
C ARG A 99 19.78 20.69 9.84
N ALA A 100 19.62 19.75 8.92
CA ALA A 100 20.68 19.42 7.98
C ALA A 100 20.87 20.57 6.99
N ASP A 101 22.11 20.83 6.59
CA ASP A 101 22.40 21.84 5.57
C ASP A 101 22.08 21.33 4.15
N GLY A 102 21.90 22.27 3.23
CA GLY A 102 21.69 21.99 1.81
C GLY A 102 20.29 21.45 1.46
N PHE A 103 20.19 20.89 0.25
CA PHE A 103 18.91 20.49 -0.34
C PHE A 103 18.18 19.42 0.49
N LYS A 104 18.88 18.43 1.04
CA LYS A 104 18.28 17.34 1.81
C LYS A 104 17.57 17.85 3.07
N GLY A 105 18.16 18.82 3.77
CA GLY A 105 17.52 19.45 4.93
C GLY A 105 16.32 20.31 4.55
N ALA A 106 16.41 21.07 3.45
CA ALA A 106 15.26 21.81 2.92
C ALA A 106 14.15 20.86 2.45
N TRP A 107 14.50 19.73 1.85
CA TRP A 107 13.56 18.72 1.35
C TRP A 107 12.80 18.04 2.50
N LEU A 108 13.51 17.57 3.52
CA LEU A 108 12.92 16.85 4.66
C LEU A 108 12.33 17.78 5.71
N ALA A 109 12.49 19.10 5.60
CA ALA A 109 11.88 20.03 6.55
C ALA A 109 10.36 19.76 6.73
N PRO A 110 9.80 19.95 7.94
CA PRO A 110 8.43 19.55 8.24
C PRO A 110 7.38 20.11 7.27
N LEU A 111 7.51 21.39 6.89
CA LEU A 111 6.56 22.03 5.98
C LEU A 111 6.61 21.42 4.56
N PRO A 112 7.76 21.36 3.85
CA PRO A 112 7.86 20.66 2.57
C PRO A 112 7.38 19.20 2.60
N PHE A 113 7.70 18.45 3.66
CA PHE A 113 7.23 17.07 3.85
C PHE A 113 5.69 16.98 3.89
N VAL A 114 5.05 17.83 4.71
CA VAL A 114 3.59 17.89 4.83
C VAL A 114 2.98 18.35 3.51
N LEU A 115 3.55 19.37 2.86
CA LEU A 115 3.04 19.88 1.59
C LEU A 115 3.05 18.81 0.50
N ARG A 116 4.12 18.03 0.34
CA ARG A 116 4.15 16.93 -0.65
C ARG A 116 3.11 15.86 -0.36
N THR A 117 2.93 15.51 0.91
CA THR A 117 1.88 14.57 1.34
C THR A 117 0.47 15.10 1.00
N VAL A 118 0.19 16.37 1.29
CA VAL A 118 -1.09 17.02 0.97
C VAL A 118 -1.30 17.12 -0.55
N LEU A 119 -0.26 17.51 -1.30
CA LEU A 119 -0.30 17.60 -2.76
C LEU A 119 -0.64 16.26 -3.41
N LEU A 120 -0.04 15.15 -2.93
CA LEU A 120 -0.40 13.81 -3.39
C LEU A 120 -1.90 13.57 -3.24
N PHE A 121 -2.45 13.68 -2.03
CA PHE A 121 -3.87 13.40 -1.78
C PHE A 121 -4.81 14.37 -2.50
N ALA A 122 -4.44 15.65 -2.62
CA ALA A 122 -5.21 16.65 -3.37
C ALA A 122 -5.25 16.31 -4.87
N GLY A 123 -4.10 15.96 -5.47
CA GLY A 123 -4.03 15.57 -6.88
C GLY A 123 -4.78 14.28 -7.18
N LEU A 124 -4.68 13.27 -6.30
CA LEU A 124 -5.45 12.03 -6.42
C LEU A 124 -6.95 12.27 -6.22
N GLY A 125 -7.33 13.14 -5.28
CA GLY A 125 -8.72 13.55 -5.08
C GLY A 125 -9.30 14.26 -6.31
N LEU A 126 -8.52 15.16 -6.91
CA LEU A 126 -8.89 15.86 -8.15
C LEU A 126 -9.05 14.88 -9.32
N ALA A 127 -8.11 13.95 -9.49
CA ALA A 127 -8.18 12.92 -10.53
C ALA A 127 -9.42 12.04 -10.35
N LEU A 128 -9.70 11.57 -9.13
CA LEU A 128 -10.88 10.77 -8.81
C LEU A 128 -12.19 11.54 -9.05
N TRP A 129 -12.26 12.80 -8.62
CA TRP A 129 -13.40 13.67 -8.88
C TRP A 129 -13.63 13.87 -10.38
N ALA A 130 -12.57 14.16 -11.14
CA ALA A 130 -12.66 14.35 -12.58
C ALA A 130 -13.09 13.05 -13.31
N LEU A 131 -12.57 11.89 -12.92
CA LEU A 131 -12.97 10.59 -13.49
C LEU A 131 -14.43 10.22 -13.19
N THR A 132 -14.97 10.68 -12.07
CA THR A 132 -16.35 10.37 -11.66
C THR A 132 -17.38 11.36 -12.19
N THR A 133 -16.97 12.60 -12.51
CA THR A 133 -17.87 13.66 -12.99
C THR A 133 -17.76 13.92 -14.50
N ARG A 134 -16.57 13.81 -15.10
CA ARG A 134 -16.31 14.17 -16.51
C ARG A 134 -16.09 12.93 -17.38
N ARG A 135 -17.18 12.27 -17.79
CA ARG A 135 -17.12 11.02 -18.57
C ARG A 135 -16.41 11.16 -19.93
N GLY A 136 -16.52 12.31 -20.60
CA GLY A 136 -15.92 12.56 -21.92
C GLY A 136 -14.41 12.77 -21.93
N SER A 137 -13.78 13.02 -20.77
CA SER A 137 -12.34 13.31 -20.66
C SER A 137 -11.57 12.22 -19.92
N ALA A 138 -12.11 11.00 -19.83
CA ALA A 138 -11.54 9.94 -19.01
C ALA A 138 -10.08 9.59 -19.40
N VAL A 139 -9.77 9.59 -20.70
CA VAL A 139 -8.40 9.32 -21.20
C VAL A 139 -7.45 10.43 -20.77
N ALA A 140 -7.78 11.69 -21.05
CA ALA A 140 -6.94 12.83 -20.69
C ALA A 140 -6.69 12.93 -19.18
N VAL A 141 -7.74 12.72 -18.36
CA VAL A 141 -7.62 12.71 -16.89
C VAL A 141 -6.75 11.54 -16.43
N SER A 142 -6.87 10.36 -17.05
CA SER A 142 -6.04 9.19 -16.70
C SER A 142 -4.57 9.40 -17.08
N SER A 143 -4.29 9.99 -18.25
CA SER A 143 -2.93 10.34 -18.68
C SER A 143 -2.29 11.35 -17.74
N ALA A 144 -2.95 12.48 -17.50
CA ALA A 144 -2.44 13.52 -16.59
C ALA A 144 -2.31 13.00 -15.16
N GLY A 145 -3.28 12.21 -14.69
CA GLY A 145 -3.29 11.62 -13.37
C GLY A 145 -2.16 10.61 -13.15
N LEU A 146 -1.79 9.80 -14.16
CA LEU A 146 -0.64 8.90 -14.07
C LEU A 146 0.70 9.63 -14.14
N LEU A 147 0.81 10.67 -14.98
CA LEU A 147 2.00 11.54 -15.03
C LEU A 147 2.22 12.27 -13.70
N PHE A 148 1.14 12.56 -12.96
CA PHE A 148 1.22 13.11 -11.61
C PHE A 148 1.52 12.02 -10.56
N LEU A 149 0.74 10.93 -10.55
CA LEU A 149 0.78 9.87 -9.54
C LEU A 149 2.17 9.24 -9.48
N ALA A 150 2.75 8.86 -10.61
CA ALA A 150 3.99 8.10 -10.63
C ALA A 150 5.17 8.82 -9.92
N PRO A 151 5.54 10.05 -10.31
CA PRO A 151 6.60 10.79 -9.60
C PRO A 151 6.17 11.19 -8.19
N MET A 152 4.94 11.69 -7.97
CA MET A 152 4.56 12.18 -6.63
C MET A 152 4.46 11.07 -5.60
N LEU A 153 3.90 9.92 -5.95
CA LEU A 153 3.86 8.78 -5.06
C LEU A 153 5.27 8.25 -4.79
N SER A 154 6.15 8.20 -5.80
CA SER A 154 7.55 7.82 -5.61
C SER A 154 8.24 8.69 -4.55
N LEU A 155 8.09 10.02 -4.65
CA LEU A 155 8.64 10.98 -3.69
C LEU A 155 8.05 10.81 -2.29
N VAL A 156 6.73 10.68 -2.18
CA VAL A 156 6.05 10.55 -0.89
C VAL A 156 6.36 9.22 -0.21
N LEU A 157 6.58 8.13 -0.96
CA LEU A 157 7.00 6.86 -0.37
C LEU A 157 8.43 6.88 0.16
N VAL A 158 9.32 7.63 -0.48
CA VAL A 158 10.66 7.92 0.06
C VAL A 158 10.54 8.75 1.34
N ASP A 159 9.71 9.78 1.33
CA ASP A 159 9.45 10.59 2.52
C ASP A 159 8.90 9.72 3.68
N TRP A 160 7.86 8.93 3.43
CA TRP A 160 7.20 8.16 4.50
C TRP A 160 8.07 7.05 5.07
N ILE A 161 8.79 6.31 4.22
CA ILE A 161 9.45 5.06 4.62
C ILE A 161 10.96 5.17 4.65
N VAL A 162 11.59 5.66 3.57
CA VAL A 162 13.06 5.74 3.49
C VAL A 162 13.59 6.76 4.49
N SER A 163 12.93 7.92 4.66
CA SER A 163 13.42 8.96 5.56
C SER A 163 13.37 8.62 7.05
N LEU A 164 12.81 7.45 7.42
CA LEU A 164 12.99 6.86 8.76
C LEU A 164 14.47 6.57 9.05
N ASP A 165 15.29 6.40 8.02
CA ASP A 165 16.75 6.38 8.06
C ASP A 165 17.28 7.43 7.06
N PRO A 166 17.61 8.64 7.52
CA PRO A 166 18.02 9.71 6.63
C PRO A 166 19.27 9.36 5.79
N GLU A 167 20.16 8.49 6.28
CA GLU A 167 21.42 8.15 5.58
C GLU A 167 21.20 7.19 4.41
N PHE A 168 20.14 6.39 4.47
CA PHE A 168 19.77 5.49 3.38
C PHE A 168 19.14 6.24 2.21
N HIS A 169 19.52 5.86 0.99
CA HIS A 169 18.92 6.38 -0.24
C HIS A 169 18.82 5.28 -1.29
N SER A 170 17.74 5.30 -2.06
CA SER A 170 17.52 4.38 -3.17
C SER A 170 16.58 5.02 -4.19
N SER A 171 17.04 5.16 -5.43
CA SER A 171 16.23 5.67 -6.54
C SER A 171 15.13 4.69 -6.95
N GLY A 172 15.33 3.39 -6.73
CA GLY A 172 14.36 2.34 -7.05
C GLY A 172 13.25 2.17 -6.00
N PHE A 173 13.44 2.68 -4.78
CA PHE A 173 12.52 2.42 -3.67
C PHE A 173 11.09 2.91 -3.93
N GLY A 174 10.92 4.08 -4.53
CA GLY A 174 9.58 4.62 -4.80
C GLY A 174 8.76 3.73 -5.75
N LEU A 175 9.41 3.13 -6.76
CA LEU A 175 8.77 2.15 -7.65
C LEU A 175 8.45 0.85 -6.91
N TYR A 176 9.36 0.38 -6.06
CA TYR A 176 9.14 -0.81 -5.23
C TYR A 176 7.96 -0.65 -4.27
N GLY A 177 7.89 0.48 -3.55
CA GLY A 177 6.75 0.80 -2.70
C GLY A 177 5.45 0.95 -3.49
N MET A 178 5.49 1.55 -4.68
CA MET A 178 4.32 1.66 -5.56
C MET A 178 3.83 0.29 -6.02
N ALA A 179 4.72 -0.63 -6.37
CA ALA A 179 4.36 -2.01 -6.71
C ALA A 179 3.59 -2.68 -5.56
N ILE A 180 4.01 -2.46 -4.30
CA ILE A 180 3.26 -2.93 -3.12
C ILE A 180 1.85 -2.33 -3.09
N GLN A 181 1.70 -1.01 -3.28
CA GLN A 181 0.38 -0.34 -3.28
C GLN A 181 -0.56 -0.94 -4.34
N PHE A 182 -0.05 -1.18 -5.55
CA PHE A 182 -0.83 -1.72 -6.67
C PHE A 182 -1.21 -3.19 -6.44
N THR A 183 -0.29 -4.00 -5.91
CA THR A 183 -0.56 -5.40 -5.54
C THR A 183 -1.68 -5.48 -4.49
N VAL A 184 -1.62 -4.68 -3.42
CA VAL A 184 -2.67 -4.68 -2.38
C VAL A 184 -4.03 -4.32 -2.97
N ALA A 185 -4.11 -3.28 -3.80
CA ALA A 185 -5.36 -2.90 -4.47
C ALA A 185 -5.92 -4.04 -5.33
N TRP A 186 -5.06 -4.68 -6.13
CA TRP A 186 -5.48 -5.78 -7.00
C TRP A 186 -5.97 -6.99 -6.20
N MET A 187 -5.24 -7.41 -5.16
CA MET A 187 -5.62 -8.56 -4.33
C MET A 187 -6.95 -8.33 -3.61
N VAL A 188 -7.16 -7.14 -3.07
CA VAL A 188 -8.40 -6.77 -2.37
C VAL A 188 -9.59 -6.75 -3.34
N ALA A 189 -9.44 -6.07 -4.48
CA ALA A 189 -10.49 -6.00 -5.50
C ALA A 189 -10.83 -7.39 -6.07
N MET A 190 -9.80 -8.19 -6.38
CA MET A 190 -9.94 -9.54 -6.92
C MET A 190 -10.63 -10.48 -5.92
N SER A 191 -10.26 -10.41 -4.63
CA SER A 191 -10.91 -11.20 -3.57
C SER A 191 -12.41 -10.96 -3.47
N GLY A 192 -12.84 -9.70 -3.66
CA GLY A 192 -14.23 -9.33 -3.73
C GLY A 192 -14.92 -9.90 -4.98
N LEU A 193 -14.32 -9.68 -6.15
CA LEU A 193 -14.84 -10.12 -7.44
C LEU A 193 -15.03 -11.64 -7.51
N LEU A 194 -14.05 -12.42 -7.04
CA LEU A 194 -14.07 -13.88 -7.10
C LEU A 194 -15.20 -14.51 -6.27
N ARG A 195 -15.82 -13.77 -5.34
CA ARG A 195 -17.04 -14.22 -4.63
C ARG A 195 -18.28 -14.24 -5.54
N ARG A 196 -18.22 -13.57 -6.69
CA ARG A 196 -19.30 -13.51 -7.70
C ARG A 196 -19.06 -14.42 -8.90
N GLN A 197 -18.09 -15.34 -8.82
CA GLN A 197 -17.77 -16.33 -9.87
C GLN A 197 -17.61 -15.71 -11.28
N PRO A 198 -16.58 -14.87 -11.50
CA PRO A 198 -16.38 -14.21 -12.78
C PRO A 198 -15.96 -15.21 -13.88
N GLU A 199 -16.36 -14.96 -15.12
CA GLU A 199 -16.04 -15.83 -16.27
C GLU A 199 -14.55 -15.75 -16.70
N GLN A 200 -13.85 -14.65 -16.40
CA GLN A 200 -12.49 -14.38 -16.92
C GLN A 200 -11.40 -14.40 -15.84
N THR A 201 -11.30 -15.49 -15.08
CA THR A 201 -10.27 -15.62 -14.01
C THR A 201 -8.83 -15.65 -14.55
N GLY A 202 -8.62 -16.14 -15.78
CA GLY A 202 -7.29 -16.23 -16.38
C GLY A 202 -6.59 -14.88 -16.56
N ALA A 203 -7.33 -13.85 -16.97
CA ALA A 203 -6.79 -12.50 -17.10
C ALA A 203 -6.44 -11.90 -15.72
N LEU A 204 -7.24 -12.21 -14.69
CA LEU A 204 -6.95 -11.79 -13.33
C LEU A 204 -5.65 -12.42 -12.82
N ALA A 205 -5.48 -13.72 -13.06
CA ALA A 205 -4.29 -14.48 -12.72
C ALA A 205 -3.03 -13.95 -13.43
N ALA A 206 -3.15 -13.58 -14.71
CA ALA A 206 -2.03 -13.02 -15.46
C ALA A 206 -1.46 -11.75 -14.81
N LEU A 207 -2.33 -10.84 -14.35
CA LEU A 207 -1.87 -9.65 -13.63
C LEU A 207 -1.26 -9.97 -12.26
N VAL A 208 -1.73 -11.02 -11.57
CA VAL A 208 -1.06 -11.49 -10.33
C VAL A 208 0.37 -11.94 -10.61
N ILE A 209 0.60 -12.69 -11.69
CA ILE A 209 1.94 -13.09 -12.14
C ILE A 209 2.78 -11.84 -12.44
N THR A 210 2.22 -10.85 -13.14
CA THR A 210 2.92 -9.59 -13.43
C THR A 210 3.35 -8.86 -12.16
N PHE A 211 2.47 -8.76 -11.15
CA PHE A 211 2.82 -8.13 -9.88
C PHE A 211 3.92 -8.88 -9.13
N ALA A 212 3.85 -10.22 -9.09
CA ALA A 212 4.87 -11.05 -8.43
C ALA A 212 6.24 -10.91 -9.13
N LEU A 213 6.27 -10.94 -10.47
CA LEU A 213 7.51 -10.76 -11.25
C LEU A 213 8.08 -9.35 -11.10
N LEU A 214 7.23 -8.32 -11.18
CA LEU A 214 7.64 -6.92 -10.99
C LEU A 214 8.22 -6.71 -9.60
N TRP A 215 7.56 -7.27 -8.58
CA TRP A 215 8.05 -7.21 -7.21
C TRP A 215 9.42 -7.90 -7.07
N MET A 216 9.56 -9.13 -7.58
CA MET A 216 10.80 -9.89 -7.50
C MET A 216 11.95 -9.13 -8.17
N TYR A 217 11.69 -8.53 -9.33
CA TYR A 217 12.67 -7.67 -10.01
C TYR A 217 13.05 -6.46 -9.17
N LEU A 218 12.08 -5.66 -8.71
CA LEU A 218 12.35 -4.42 -7.97
C LEU A 218 13.02 -4.68 -6.62
N ALA A 219 12.58 -5.71 -5.89
CA ALA A 219 13.14 -6.11 -4.61
C ALA A 219 14.58 -6.60 -4.78
N PHE A 220 14.82 -7.50 -5.75
CA PHE A 220 16.15 -8.03 -6.02
C PHE A 220 17.12 -6.95 -6.51
N THR A 221 16.73 -6.15 -7.52
CA THR A 221 17.59 -5.10 -8.06
C THR A 221 17.93 -4.04 -7.02
N SER A 222 16.97 -3.65 -6.18
CA SER A 222 17.24 -2.69 -5.08
C SER A 222 18.26 -3.23 -4.09
N TYR A 223 18.14 -4.51 -3.71
CA TYR A 223 19.13 -5.16 -2.85
C TYR A 223 20.49 -5.30 -3.53
N PHE A 224 20.52 -5.81 -4.76
CA PHE A 224 21.75 -6.09 -5.49
C PHE A 224 22.58 -4.83 -5.72
N ILE A 225 21.96 -3.71 -6.10
CA ILE A 225 22.66 -2.43 -6.30
C ILE A 225 23.30 -1.96 -4.99
N VAL A 226 22.55 -1.98 -3.89
CA VAL A 226 23.07 -1.52 -2.58
C VAL A 226 24.17 -2.44 -2.06
N TRP A 227 23.97 -3.76 -2.17
CA TRP A 227 24.92 -4.75 -1.67
C TRP A 227 26.21 -4.77 -2.49
N SER A 228 26.12 -4.64 -3.82
CA SER A 228 27.30 -4.61 -4.69
C SER A 228 28.12 -3.33 -4.54
N GLY A 229 27.49 -2.19 -4.22
CA GLY A 229 28.19 -0.94 -3.94
C GLY A 229 28.92 -0.91 -2.58
N ASP A 230 28.51 -1.77 -1.64
CA ASP A 230 29.07 -1.96 -0.29
C ASP A 230 29.43 -0.68 0.50
N LEU A 231 28.71 0.41 0.28
CA LEU A 231 28.87 1.64 1.07
C LEU A 231 28.28 1.43 2.46
N ALA A 232 29.09 1.63 3.50
CA ALA A 232 28.69 1.39 4.90
C ALA A 232 27.39 2.11 5.29
N SER A 233 27.18 3.35 4.81
CA SER A 233 25.98 4.15 5.08
C SER A 233 24.69 3.57 4.49
N VAL A 234 24.79 2.79 3.41
CA VAL A 234 23.62 2.27 2.67
C VAL A 234 23.38 0.79 3.01
N VAL A 235 24.45 0.01 3.15
CA VAL A 235 24.38 -1.41 3.55
C VAL A 235 23.84 -1.58 4.97
N GLY A 236 24.09 -0.62 5.87
CA GLY A 236 23.56 -0.62 7.23
C GLY A 236 22.03 -0.79 7.29
N TRP A 237 21.31 -0.22 6.34
CA TRP A 237 19.85 -0.32 6.25
C TRP A 237 19.36 -1.76 6.04
N TYR A 238 20.03 -2.51 5.16
CA TYR A 238 19.74 -3.94 4.94
C TYR A 238 20.26 -4.83 6.08
N LYS A 239 21.40 -4.49 6.71
CA LYS A 239 21.90 -5.24 7.88
C LYS A 239 20.93 -5.17 9.06
N ALA A 240 20.40 -3.99 9.38
CA ALA A 240 19.37 -3.83 10.41
C ALA A 240 18.11 -4.67 10.13
N ARG A 241 17.80 -4.85 8.85
CA ARG A 241 16.66 -5.63 8.32
C ARG A 241 16.95 -7.12 8.09
N GLY A 242 18.20 -7.55 8.17
CA GLY A 242 18.62 -8.95 8.05
C GLY A 242 18.81 -9.65 9.39
N THR A 243 18.93 -8.88 10.49
CA THR A 243 19.23 -9.40 11.83
C THR A 243 18.02 -9.30 12.78
N GLY A 244 18.14 -9.88 13.99
CA GLY A 244 17.11 -9.72 15.03
C GLY A 244 15.74 -10.31 14.69
N GLY A 245 15.66 -11.30 13.78
CA GLY A 245 14.43 -11.93 13.32
C GLY A 245 13.82 -11.30 12.06
N TRP A 246 14.25 -10.10 11.65
CA TRP A 246 13.71 -9.42 10.46
C TRP A 246 14.03 -10.15 9.15
N GLY A 247 15.17 -10.84 9.07
CA GLY A 247 15.50 -11.70 7.93
C GLY A 247 14.47 -12.83 7.72
N ILE A 248 13.92 -13.39 8.80
CA ILE A 248 12.87 -14.42 8.72
C ILE A 248 11.57 -13.80 8.21
N VAL A 249 11.21 -12.60 8.69
CA VAL A 249 10.00 -11.88 8.22
C VAL A 249 10.07 -11.63 6.71
N TYR A 250 11.23 -11.17 6.21
CA TYR A 250 11.44 -10.95 4.78
C TYR A 250 11.45 -12.25 3.97
N LEU A 251 12.04 -13.32 4.52
CA LEU A 251 11.98 -14.64 3.89
C LEU A 251 10.53 -15.11 3.73
N LEU A 252 9.71 -14.97 4.77
CA LEU A 252 8.30 -15.39 4.74
C LEU A 252 7.50 -14.61 3.68
N CYS A 253 7.67 -13.28 3.56
CA CYS A 253 6.98 -12.54 2.51
C CYS A 253 7.49 -12.91 1.10
N SER A 254 8.79 -13.16 0.95
CA SER A 254 9.39 -13.60 -0.31
C SER A 254 8.90 -14.98 -0.75
N LEU A 255 8.72 -15.92 0.20
CA LEU A 255 8.18 -17.24 -0.07
C LEU A 255 6.73 -17.19 -0.54
N VAL A 256 5.92 -16.26 -0.01
CA VAL A 256 4.55 -16.05 -0.49
C VAL A 256 4.52 -15.59 -1.95
N GLU A 257 5.39 -14.65 -2.33
CA GLU A 257 5.50 -14.14 -3.70
C GLU A 257 6.00 -15.24 -4.66
N LEU A 258 7.04 -15.97 -4.26
CA LEU A 258 7.59 -17.07 -5.04
C LEU A 258 6.56 -18.20 -5.20
N ALA A 259 5.89 -18.61 -4.12
CA ALA A 259 4.85 -19.63 -4.17
C ALA A 259 3.68 -19.18 -5.07
N THR A 260 3.29 -17.91 -5.01
CA THR A 260 2.27 -17.35 -5.90
C THR A 260 2.67 -17.49 -7.37
N PHE A 261 3.89 -17.09 -7.72
CA PHE A 261 4.42 -17.24 -9.07
C PHE A 261 4.39 -18.72 -9.52
N LEU A 262 4.94 -19.62 -8.70
CA LEU A 262 5.04 -21.05 -9.02
C LEU A 262 3.67 -21.71 -9.17
N VAL A 263 2.73 -21.45 -8.25
CA VAL A 263 1.36 -22.00 -8.33
C VAL A 263 0.67 -21.53 -9.60
N LEU A 264 0.85 -20.26 -9.99
CA LEU A 264 0.24 -19.70 -11.19
C LEU A 264 0.94 -20.09 -12.49
N LEU A 265 2.03 -20.89 -12.47
CA LEU A 265 2.53 -21.54 -13.68
C LEU A 265 1.54 -22.59 -14.20
N ALA A 266 0.78 -23.24 -13.31
CA ALA A 266 -0.22 -24.23 -13.68
C ALA A 266 -1.48 -23.56 -14.29
N PRO A 267 -1.88 -23.90 -15.53
CA PRO A 267 -3.09 -23.34 -16.15
C PRO A 267 -4.37 -23.60 -15.33
N GLN A 268 -4.46 -24.75 -14.66
CA GLN A 268 -5.59 -25.13 -13.80
C GLN A 268 -5.75 -24.18 -12.61
N ALA A 269 -4.64 -23.72 -12.04
CA ALA A 269 -4.65 -22.75 -10.93
C ALA A 269 -5.21 -21.40 -11.38
N ARG A 270 -4.92 -20.97 -12.62
CA ARG A 270 -5.44 -19.71 -13.20
C ARG A 270 -6.96 -19.74 -13.43
N GLY A 271 -7.52 -20.93 -13.64
CA GLY A 271 -8.97 -21.14 -13.78
C GLY A 271 -9.73 -21.21 -12.45
N SER A 272 -9.04 -21.41 -11.33
CA SER A 272 -9.68 -21.71 -10.04
C SER A 272 -9.90 -20.46 -9.20
N ALA A 273 -11.16 -20.05 -9.04
CA ALA A 273 -11.53 -18.96 -8.15
C ALA A 273 -11.14 -19.23 -6.69
N PHE A 274 -11.15 -20.50 -6.26
CA PHE A 274 -10.69 -20.88 -4.93
C PHE A 274 -9.20 -20.57 -4.75
N VAL A 275 -8.36 -21.03 -5.68
CA VAL A 275 -6.91 -20.82 -5.64
C VAL A 275 -6.58 -19.34 -5.69
N LEU A 276 -7.20 -18.58 -6.59
CA LEU A 276 -6.95 -17.15 -6.71
C LEU A 276 -7.34 -16.35 -5.45
N ARG A 277 -8.40 -16.75 -4.73
CA ARG A 277 -8.71 -16.13 -3.43
C ARG A 277 -7.68 -16.49 -2.35
N ALA A 278 -7.20 -17.73 -2.34
CA ALA A 278 -6.16 -18.15 -1.40
C ALA A 278 -4.86 -17.37 -1.65
N ILE A 279 -4.47 -17.23 -2.92
CA ILE A 279 -3.34 -16.38 -3.34
C ILE A 279 -3.55 -14.94 -2.91
N ALA A 280 -4.74 -14.37 -3.15
CA ALA A 280 -5.00 -12.98 -2.77
C ALA A 280 -4.89 -12.74 -1.27
N ALA A 281 -5.43 -13.64 -0.45
CA ALA A 281 -5.27 -13.58 1.00
C ALA A 281 -3.80 -13.73 1.42
N ALA A 282 -3.09 -14.70 0.84
CA ALA A 282 -1.69 -14.95 1.13
C ALA A 282 -0.83 -13.73 0.77
N MET A 283 -0.98 -13.16 -0.42
CA MET A 283 -0.24 -11.97 -0.87
C MET A 283 -0.54 -10.74 -0.02
N VAL A 284 -1.78 -10.51 0.44
CA VAL A 284 -2.07 -9.42 1.37
C VAL A 284 -1.33 -9.62 2.70
N VAL A 285 -1.28 -10.86 3.21
CA VAL A 285 -0.47 -11.19 4.40
C VAL A 285 1.03 -10.99 4.11
N GLY A 286 1.52 -11.42 2.94
CA GLY A 286 2.89 -11.18 2.50
C GLY A 286 3.24 -9.69 2.47
N LYS A 287 2.35 -8.85 1.92
CA LYS A 287 2.52 -7.39 1.92
C LYS A 287 2.43 -6.79 3.32
N ALA A 288 1.65 -7.38 4.23
CA ALA A 288 1.62 -6.97 5.62
C ALA A 288 2.95 -7.29 6.34
N LEU A 289 3.53 -8.46 6.10
CA LEU A 289 4.86 -8.79 6.62
C LEU A 289 5.94 -7.87 6.03
N GLU A 290 5.84 -7.56 4.75
CA GLU A 290 6.76 -6.65 4.06
C GLU A 290 6.66 -5.20 4.58
N ALA A 291 5.44 -4.69 4.79
CA ALA A 291 5.24 -3.38 5.42
C ALA A 291 5.83 -3.33 6.84
N ALA A 292 5.71 -4.43 7.60
CA ALA A 292 6.36 -4.53 8.91
C ALA A 292 7.89 -4.47 8.78
N TRP A 293 8.45 -5.26 7.86
CA TRP A 293 9.88 -5.29 7.57
C TRP A 293 10.44 -3.95 7.09
N LEU A 294 9.64 -3.14 6.40
CA LEU A 294 10.06 -1.82 5.94
C LEU A 294 10.19 -0.80 7.09
N VAL A 295 9.32 -0.86 8.10
CA VAL A 295 9.15 0.23 9.08
C VAL A 295 9.62 -0.15 10.49
N LEU A 296 9.26 -1.34 10.99
CA LEU A 296 9.46 -1.72 12.39
C LEU A 296 10.93 -2.00 12.82
N PRO A 297 11.88 -2.40 11.94
CA PRO A 297 13.26 -2.61 12.36
C PRO A 297 13.94 -1.40 12.99
N GLN A 298 13.42 -0.19 12.77
CA GLN A 298 13.90 1.03 13.44
C GLN A 298 13.68 1.01 14.96
N ALA A 299 12.80 0.13 15.45
CA ALA A 299 12.58 -0.10 16.88
C ALA A 299 13.49 -1.21 17.46
N GLY A 300 14.45 -1.72 16.67
CA GLY A 300 15.35 -2.81 17.04
C GLY A 300 14.88 -4.20 16.59
N PRO A 301 15.35 -5.29 17.22
CA PRO A 301 14.95 -6.66 16.91
C PRO A 301 13.43 -6.89 17.01
N VAL A 302 12.95 -7.99 16.43
CA VAL A 302 11.55 -8.41 16.52
C VAL A 302 11.17 -8.61 17.99
N ARG A 303 10.21 -7.81 18.46
CA ARG A 303 9.66 -7.85 19.82
C ARG A 303 8.14 -7.97 19.73
N LEU A 304 7.54 -8.68 20.70
CA LEU A 304 6.10 -8.94 20.71
C LEU A 304 5.28 -7.63 20.77
N GLY A 305 5.71 -6.64 21.56
CA GLY A 305 5.01 -5.36 21.72
C GLY A 305 4.75 -4.63 20.39
N PRO A 306 5.79 -4.21 19.64
CA PRO A 306 5.63 -3.57 18.33
C PRO A 306 4.84 -4.41 17.32
N VAL A 307 5.00 -5.74 17.34
CA VAL A 307 4.25 -6.66 16.46
C VAL A 307 2.76 -6.66 16.81
N LEU A 308 2.39 -6.67 18.09
CA LEU A 308 1.00 -6.60 18.52
C LEU A 308 0.37 -5.23 18.21
N LEU A 309 1.12 -4.14 18.39
CA LEU A 309 0.70 -2.80 17.98
C LEU A 309 0.43 -2.74 16.46
N TYR A 310 1.32 -3.35 15.67
CA TYR A 310 1.16 -3.43 14.22
C TYR A 310 -0.03 -4.30 13.82
N ALA A 311 -0.22 -5.45 14.46
CA ALA A 311 -1.38 -6.30 14.22
C ALA A 311 -2.69 -5.57 14.54
N LEU A 312 -2.74 -4.84 15.66
CA LEU A 312 -3.91 -4.04 16.05
C LEU A 312 -4.20 -2.93 15.03
N ALA A 313 -3.20 -2.11 14.68
CA ALA A 313 -3.36 -1.04 13.69
C ALA A 313 -3.69 -1.58 12.30
N GLY A 314 -3.06 -2.68 11.90
CA GLY A 314 -3.31 -3.38 10.64
C GLY A 314 -4.73 -3.94 10.57
N CYS A 315 -5.23 -4.58 11.62
CA CYS A 315 -6.61 -5.04 11.70
C CYS A 315 -7.60 -3.85 11.70
N ALA A 316 -7.30 -2.78 12.45
CA ALA A 316 -8.16 -1.60 12.51
C ALA A 316 -8.36 -0.96 11.12
N LEU A 317 -7.25 -0.57 10.47
CA LEU A 317 -7.29 0.06 9.15
C LEU A 317 -7.81 -0.89 8.08
N GLY A 318 -7.47 -2.18 8.15
CA GLY A 318 -7.99 -3.19 7.24
C GLY A 318 -9.50 -3.34 7.32
N LEU A 319 -10.06 -3.44 8.53
CA LEU A 319 -11.51 -3.50 8.72
C LEU A 319 -12.19 -2.22 8.21
N ILE A 320 -11.64 -1.05 8.51
CA ILE A 320 -12.19 0.23 8.05
C ILE A 320 -12.21 0.29 6.52
N VAL A 321 -11.10 0.01 5.85
CA VAL A 321 -10.96 0.10 4.39
C VAL A 321 -11.83 -0.95 3.69
N LEU A 322 -11.74 -2.21 4.10
CA LEU A 322 -12.48 -3.31 3.46
C LEU A 322 -14.00 -3.16 3.66
N ALA A 323 -14.45 -2.76 4.86
CA ALA A 323 -15.86 -2.49 5.11
C ALA A 323 -16.37 -1.28 4.31
N SER A 324 -15.57 -0.21 4.24
CA SER A 324 -15.94 0.99 3.48
C SER A 324 -16.02 0.70 1.98
N GLN A 325 -15.07 -0.05 1.43
CA GLN A 325 -15.11 -0.48 0.03
C GLN A 325 -16.36 -1.31 -0.27
N ALA A 326 -16.74 -2.25 0.61
CA ALA A 326 -17.95 -3.05 0.45
C ALA A 326 -19.21 -2.18 0.44
N LEU A 327 -19.34 -1.25 1.38
CA LEU A 327 -20.48 -0.31 1.47
C LEU A 327 -20.55 0.63 0.25
N LEU A 328 -19.40 1.15 -0.20
CA LEU A 328 -19.31 2.01 -1.38
C LEU A 328 -19.67 1.24 -2.66
N LEU A 329 -19.31 -0.03 -2.75
CA LEU A 329 -19.71 -0.88 -3.87
C LEU A 329 -21.22 -1.09 -3.88
N GLU A 330 -21.83 -1.46 -2.75
CA GLU A 330 -23.29 -1.63 -2.60
C GLU A 330 -24.04 -0.34 -3.01
N TRP A 331 -23.58 0.81 -2.51
CA TRP A 331 -24.16 2.11 -2.84
C TRP A 331 -24.11 2.42 -4.35
N ARG A 332 -23.01 2.08 -5.05
CA ARG A 332 -22.89 2.32 -6.50
C ARG A 332 -23.74 1.36 -7.32
N VAL A 333 -23.83 0.10 -6.90
CA VAL A 333 -24.73 -0.88 -7.54
C VAL A 333 -26.18 -0.40 -7.42
N ALA A 334 -26.60 0.02 -6.22
CA ALA A 334 -27.95 0.55 -6.00
C ALA A 334 -28.26 1.81 -6.85
N ARG A 335 -27.28 2.70 -7.06
CA ARG A 335 -27.44 3.89 -7.90
C ARG A 335 -27.51 3.60 -9.41
N ARG A 336 -27.01 2.46 -9.87
CA ARG A 336 -26.97 2.08 -11.30
C ARG A 336 -28.10 1.12 -11.69
N ALA A 337 -28.87 0.60 -10.75
CA ALA A 337 -30.03 -0.23 -11.04
C ALA A 337 -31.12 0.63 -11.74
N PRO A 338 -31.76 0.13 -12.81
CA PRO A 338 -32.93 0.80 -13.39
C PRO A 338 -34.01 0.93 -12.31
N ARG A 339 -34.59 2.13 -12.20
CA ARG A 339 -35.75 2.39 -11.33
C ARG A 339 -37.01 1.80 -11.93
#